data_AF-A0A937XTN6-F1
#
_entry.id   AF-A0A937XTN6-F1
#
_cell.length_a   1.000
_cell.length_b   1.000
_cell.length_c   1.000
_cell.angle_alpha   90.00
_cell.angle_beta   90.00
_cell.angle_gamma   90.00
#
_symmetry.space_group_name_H-M   'P 1'
#
loop_
_entity.id
_entity.type
_entity.pdbx_description
1 polymer ?
#
loop_
_entity_poly.entity_id
_entity_poly.type
_entity_poly.pdbx_seq_one_letter_code
_entity_poly.pdbx_strand_id
1 'polypeptide(L)'
;MVLFYYPSSEPTGFAYLGRSVKLEFGSLTHQRPVGTHPVKPWLVEEFPKLFMDFHCEPVALELERTSWEKATILHAEHHRAASKQMRDCLSRNYSDMAALAGHESAARALARAEVLGVSKERVRQIERRALAKCRKKFAAMGF
;
A
#
# COMPACT_ATOMS: atom_id res chain seq x y z
N MET A 1 3.16 -4.19 -18.58
CA MET A 1 1.95 -3.48 -18.09
C MET A 1 0.79 -3.89 -18.97
N VAL A 2 -0.30 -4.36 -18.37
CA VAL A 2 -1.51 -4.79 -19.10
C VAL A 2 -2.67 -3.92 -18.62
N LEU A 3 -3.52 -3.47 -19.55
CA LEU A 3 -4.73 -2.72 -19.21
C LEU A 3 -5.94 -3.58 -19.54
N PHE A 4 -6.68 -3.99 -18.51
CA PHE A 4 -7.87 -4.82 -18.63
C PHE A 4 -9.12 -3.95 -18.66
N TYR A 5 -9.82 -3.95 -19.80
CA TYR A 5 -11.10 -3.28 -19.95
C TYR A 5 -12.23 -4.26 -19.64
N TYR A 6 -13.06 -3.93 -18.67
CA TYR A 6 -14.21 -4.74 -18.29
C TYR A 6 -15.49 -4.20 -18.97
N PRO A 7 -16.45 -5.07 -19.31
CA PRO A 7 -17.73 -4.64 -19.85
C PRO A 7 -18.43 -3.68 -18.88
N SER A 8 -19.03 -2.60 -19.39
CA SER A 8 -19.80 -1.65 -18.59
C SER A 8 -21.08 -1.26 -19.31
N SER A 9 -22.20 -1.32 -18.59
CA SER A 9 -23.52 -0.90 -19.06
C SER A 9 -23.79 0.60 -18.85
N GLU A 10 -22.97 1.26 -18.04
CA GLU A 10 -23.15 2.67 -17.67
C GLU A 10 -22.40 3.59 -18.66
N PRO A 11 -22.81 4.84 -18.87
CA PRO A 11 -22.05 5.84 -19.65
C PRO A 11 -20.71 6.16 -19.00
N THR A 12 -19.66 6.49 -19.75
CA THR A 12 -18.31 6.80 -19.22
C THR A 12 -18.40 7.68 -17.98
N GLY A 13 -17.84 7.21 -16.85
CA GLY A 13 -17.93 7.91 -15.57
C GLY A 13 -17.08 9.17 -15.52
N PHE A 14 -16.63 9.55 -14.32
CA PHE A 14 -15.78 10.74 -14.15
C PHE A 14 -14.53 10.67 -15.03
N ALA A 15 -14.12 11.81 -15.61
CA ALA A 15 -12.94 11.89 -16.48
C ALA A 15 -11.64 11.38 -15.81
N TYR A 16 -11.57 11.40 -14.48
CA TYR A 16 -10.43 10.90 -13.71
C TYR A 16 -10.51 9.40 -13.33
N LEU A 17 -11.65 8.73 -13.57
CA LEU A 17 -11.88 7.34 -13.22
C LEU A 17 -12.08 6.49 -14.49
N GLY A 18 -10.99 5.98 -15.04
CA GLY A 18 -11.03 5.09 -16.19
C GLY A 18 -11.69 3.74 -15.87
N ARG A 19 -12.51 3.23 -16.79
CA ARG A 19 -13.12 1.89 -16.70
C ARG A 19 -12.18 0.78 -17.15
N SER A 20 -11.06 0.71 -16.47
CA SER A 20 -10.02 -0.26 -16.77
C SER A 20 -9.20 -0.54 -15.54
N VAL A 21 -8.76 -1.79 -15.39
CA VAL A 21 -7.83 -2.19 -14.34
C VAL A 21 -6.44 -2.24 -14.94
N LYS A 22 -5.53 -1.41 -14.41
CA LYS A 22 -4.11 -1.43 -14.78
C LYS A 22 -3.40 -2.50 -13.98
N LEU A 23 -2.90 -3.52 -14.67
CA LEU A 23 -2.12 -4.61 -14.10
C LEU A 23 -0.62 -4.36 -14.33
N GLU A 24 0.11 -4.24 -13.23
CA GLU A 24 1.56 -4.07 -13.22
C GLU A 24 2.22 -5.37 -12.73
N PHE A 25 3.19 -5.86 -13.49
CA PHE A 25 3.93 -7.07 -13.16
C PHE A 25 5.35 -6.66 -12.79
N GLY A 26 5.72 -6.85 -11.52
CA GLY A 26 7.09 -6.63 -11.04
C GLY A 26 8.02 -7.76 -11.46
N SER A 27 9.33 -7.53 -11.45
CA SER A 27 10.29 -8.63 -11.55
C SER A 27 10.19 -9.52 -10.30
N LEU A 28 10.37 -10.82 -10.48
CA LEU A 28 10.21 -11.87 -9.46
C LEU A 28 11.30 -11.84 -8.36
N THR A 29 11.66 -10.67 -7.84
CA THR A 29 12.57 -10.60 -6.69
C THR A 29 11.82 -10.99 -5.42
N HIS A 30 12.18 -12.15 -4.85
CA HIS A 30 11.73 -12.74 -3.60
C HIS A 30 10.48 -12.09 -2.97
N GLN A 31 9.30 -12.21 -3.58
CA GLN A 31 8.03 -11.69 -3.07
C GLN A 31 7.52 -12.57 -1.93
N ARG A 32 8.18 -12.46 -0.78
CA ARG A 32 7.90 -13.21 0.44
C ARG A 32 8.14 -12.32 1.66
N PRO A 33 7.46 -12.58 2.80
CA PRO A 33 6.35 -13.52 2.98
C PRO A 33 5.06 -13.16 2.20
N VAL A 34 4.25 -14.17 1.90
CA VAL A 34 2.90 -14.05 1.32
C VAL A 34 1.91 -14.85 2.15
N GLY A 35 0.65 -14.44 2.11
CA GLY A 35 -0.47 -15.10 2.75
C GLY A 35 -1.68 -15.16 1.82
N THR A 36 -2.63 -16.02 2.18
CA THR A 36 -3.94 -16.10 1.51
C THR A 36 -4.94 -15.31 2.34
N HIS A 37 -5.62 -14.35 1.71
CA HIS A 37 -6.52 -13.44 2.43
C HIS A 37 -7.89 -13.43 1.76
N PRO A 38 -8.97 -13.90 2.42
CA PRO A 38 -10.30 -13.86 1.84
C PRO A 38 -10.74 -12.40 1.64
N VAL A 39 -11.30 -12.11 0.48
CA VAL A 39 -11.85 -10.78 0.17
C VAL A 39 -13.33 -10.90 -0.17
N LYS A 40 -14.13 -9.98 0.37
CA LYS A 40 -15.56 -9.89 0.09
C LYS A 40 -15.89 -8.51 -0.49
N PRO A 41 -16.34 -8.44 -1.76
CA PRO A 41 -16.83 -7.21 -2.34
C PRO A 41 -18.13 -6.77 -1.68
N TRP A 42 -18.37 -5.47 -1.57
CA TRP A 42 -19.65 -4.92 -1.11
C TRP A 42 -20.84 -5.42 -1.94
N LEU A 43 -20.66 -5.68 -3.25
CA LEU A 43 -21.72 -6.24 -4.08
C LEU A 43 -22.25 -7.58 -3.56
N VAL A 44 -21.37 -8.42 -2.99
CA VAL A 44 -21.75 -9.72 -2.41
C VAL A 44 -22.48 -9.52 -1.08
N GLU A 45 -22.16 -8.45 -0.35
CA GLU A 45 -22.85 -8.08 0.90
C GLU A 45 -24.26 -7.55 0.63
N GLU A 46 -24.41 -6.70 -0.39
CA GLU A 46 -25.69 -6.10 -0.78
C GLU A 46 -26.61 -7.09 -1.51
N PHE A 47 -26.04 -7.98 -2.33
CA PHE A 47 -26.80 -8.92 -3.17
C PHE A 47 -26.42 -10.39 -2.94
N PRO A 48 -26.49 -10.92 -1.71
CA PRO A 48 -25.98 -12.25 -1.38
C PRO A 48 -26.67 -13.38 -2.17
N LYS A 49 -27.94 -13.18 -2.58
CA LYS A 49 -28.70 -14.14 -3.38
C LYS A 49 -28.17 -14.30 -4.82
N LEU A 50 -27.47 -13.30 -5.36
CA LEU A 50 -26.88 -13.35 -6.69
C LEU A 50 -25.47 -13.99 -6.68
N PHE A 51 -24.88 -14.13 -5.49
CA PHE A 51 -23.49 -14.53 -5.28
C PHE A 51 -23.39 -15.66 -4.25
N MET A 52 -24.28 -16.65 -4.34
CA MET A 52 -24.41 -17.72 -3.32
C MET A 52 -23.15 -18.61 -3.23
N ASP A 53 -22.40 -18.73 -4.31
CA ASP A 53 -21.18 -19.51 -4.45
C ASP A 53 -19.90 -18.64 -4.48
N PHE A 54 -20.01 -17.35 -4.13
CA PHE A 54 -18.88 -16.45 -4.16
C PHE A 54 -17.78 -16.87 -3.18
N HIS A 55 -16.58 -17.08 -3.72
CA HIS A 55 -15.36 -17.35 -2.97
C HIS A 55 -14.19 -16.65 -3.66
N CYS A 56 -13.38 -15.92 -2.89
CA CYS A 56 -12.20 -15.25 -3.40
C CYS A 56 -11.13 -15.16 -2.32
N GLU A 57 -10.03 -15.86 -2.54
CA GLU A 57 -8.89 -15.95 -1.63
C GLU A 57 -7.58 -15.65 -2.37
N PRO A 58 -7.33 -14.36 -2.69
CA PRO A 58 -6.08 -13.97 -3.32
C PRO A 58 -4.88 -14.24 -2.43
N VAL A 59 -3.77 -14.61 -3.08
CA VAL A 59 -2.44 -14.59 -2.46
C VAL A 59 -1.90 -13.17 -2.53
N ALA A 60 -1.57 -12.59 -1.37
CA ALA A 60 -1.00 -11.25 -1.26
C ALA A 60 0.28 -11.25 -0.42
N LEU A 61 1.06 -10.18 -0.51
CA LEU A 61 2.18 -9.97 0.39
C LEU A 61 1.66 -9.77 1.81
N GLU A 62 2.30 -10.43 2.77
CA GLU A 62 2.02 -10.19 4.18
C GLU A 62 2.32 -8.74 4.55
N LEU A 63 1.59 -8.20 5.54
CA LEU A 63 1.72 -6.80 5.96
C LEU A 63 3.16 -6.44 6.35
N GLU A 64 3.89 -7.38 6.95
CA GLU A 64 5.31 -7.23 7.27
C GLU A 64 6.12 -6.82 6.04
N ARG A 65 5.94 -7.54 4.92
CA ARG A 65 6.67 -7.27 3.68
C ARG A 65 6.26 -5.94 3.06
N THR A 66 4.97 -5.65 3.03
CA THR A 66 4.46 -4.37 2.54
C THR A 66 5.05 -3.20 3.33
N SER A 67 5.11 -3.29 4.66
CA SER A 67 5.75 -2.29 5.53
C SER A 67 7.21 -2.06 5.15
N TRP A 68 7.98 -3.12 4.88
CA TRP A 68 9.38 -3.00 4.49
C TRP A 68 9.61 -2.30 3.15
N GLU A 69 8.81 -2.63 2.14
CA GLU A 69 8.92 -1.99 0.83
C GLU A 69 8.59 -0.50 0.91
N LYS A 70 7.52 -0.16 1.64
CA LYS A 70 7.09 1.22 1.85
C LYS A 70 8.10 2.00 2.67
N ALA A 71 8.65 1.42 3.75
CA ALA A 71 9.72 2.04 4.54
C ALA A 71 10.98 2.30 3.70
N THR A 72 11.35 1.37 2.82
CA THR A 72 12.51 1.51 1.93
C THR A 72 12.30 2.64 0.90
N ILE A 73 11.09 2.75 0.33
CA ILE A 73 10.74 3.86 -0.57
C ILE A 73 10.86 5.20 0.16
N LEU A 74 10.33 5.31 1.38
CA LEU A 74 10.40 6.55 2.16
C LEU A 74 11.82 6.86 2.64
N HIS A 75 12.62 5.84 2.95
CA HIS A 75 14.03 5.99 3.29
C HIS A 75 14.83 6.54 2.10
N ALA A 76 14.63 5.98 0.91
CA ALA A 76 15.27 6.47 -0.31
C ALA A 76 14.89 7.92 -0.62
N GLU A 77 13.62 8.31 -0.43
CA GLU A 77 13.23 9.72 -0.56
C GLU A 77 13.91 10.61 0.49
N HIS A 78 14.02 10.15 1.75
CA HIS A 78 14.65 10.95 2.80
C HIS A 78 16.10 11.30 2.48
N HIS A 79 16.83 10.38 1.85
CA HIS A 79 18.21 10.56 1.41
C HIS A 79 18.33 11.05 -0.04
N ARG A 80 17.22 11.42 -0.68
CA ARG A 80 17.26 12.00 -2.02
C ARG A 80 18.01 13.32 -1.99
N ALA A 81 19.02 13.45 -2.85
CA ALA A 81 19.69 14.73 -3.08
C ALA A 81 18.68 15.79 -3.54
N ALA A 82 18.77 17.01 -2.99
CA ALA A 82 17.82 18.09 -3.29
C ALA A 82 17.73 18.43 -4.80
N SER A 83 18.82 18.21 -5.54
CA SER A 83 18.90 18.41 -6.99
C SER A 83 18.15 17.37 -7.84
N LYS A 84 17.78 16.21 -7.28
CA LYS A 84 17.02 15.17 -8.00
C LYS A 84 15.52 15.45 -7.93
N GLN A 85 14.75 15.08 -8.95
CA GLN A 85 13.29 15.19 -8.89
C GLN A 85 12.70 14.23 -7.84
N MET A 86 11.70 14.68 -7.10
CA MET A 86 10.90 13.84 -6.20
C MET A 86 10.06 12.86 -7.01
N ARG A 87 9.93 11.61 -6.54
CA ARG A 87 9.07 10.62 -7.20
C ARG A 87 7.59 11.02 -7.10
N ASP A 88 6.86 10.80 -8.18
CA ASP A 88 5.42 11.04 -8.20
C ASP A 88 4.68 10.15 -7.19
N CYS A 89 3.49 10.61 -6.78
CA CYS A 89 2.56 9.84 -5.96
C CYS A 89 3.10 9.40 -4.58
N LEU A 90 4.13 10.06 -4.05
CA LEU A 90 4.72 9.72 -2.76
C LEU A 90 3.77 9.90 -1.56
N SER A 91 2.78 10.80 -1.68
CA SER A 91 1.75 11.01 -0.65
C SER A 91 1.06 9.71 -0.23
N ARG A 92 0.76 8.83 -1.19
CA ARG A 92 0.13 7.53 -0.94
C ARG A 92 1.04 6.62 -0.10
N ASN A 93 2.33 6.59 -0.39
CA ASN A 93 3.28 5.79 0.41
C ASN A 93 3.39 6.28 1.87
N TYR A 94 3.25 7.59 2.11
CA TYR A 94 3.17 8.12 3.48
C TYR A 94 1.87 7.72 4.18
N SER A 95 0.73 7.81 3.49
CA SER A 95 -0.56 7.38 4.02
C SER A 95 -0.55 5.89 4.38
N ASP A 96 -0.08 5.04 3.48
CA ASP A 96 0.03 3.60 3.69
C ASP A 96 0.92 3.30 4.90
N MET A 97 2.09 3.94 5.02
CA MET A 97 2.96 3.74 6.18
C MET A 97 2.35 4.19 7.49
N ALA A 98 1.56 5.27 7.49
CA ALA A 98 0.86 5.71 8.69
C ALA A 98 -0.20 4.67 9.13
N ALA A 99 -0.94 4.11 8.18
CA ALA A 99 -1.90 3.03 8.45
C ALA A 99 -1.20 1.77 8.97
N LEU A 100 -0.11 1.35 8.31
CA LEU A 100 0.66 0.17 8.71
C LEU A 100 1.29 0.32 10.10
N ALA A 101 1.78 1.51 10.46
CA ALA A 101 2.35 1.77 11.78
C ALA A 101 1.31 1.73 12.91
N GLY A 102 0.02 1.98 12.60
CA GLY A 102 -1.08 1.88 13.54
C GLY A 102 -1.70 0.48 13.65
N HIS A 103 -1.30 -0.46 12.80
CA HIS A 103 -1.85 -1.82 12.77
C HIS A 103 -1.16 -2.74 13.78
N GLU A 104 -1.87 -3.73 14.32
CA GLU A 104 -1.33 -4.71 15.28
C GLU A 104 -0.11 -5.49 14.74
N SER A 105 -0.03 -5.67 13.42
CA SER A 105 1.10 -6.33 12.76
C SER A 105 2.37 -5.48 12.72
N ALA A 106 2.33 -4.20 13.13
CA ALA A 106 3.51 -3.33 13.15
C ALA A 106 4.64 -3.93 14.01
N ALA A 107 4.29 -4.55 15.14
CA ALA A 107 5.28 -5.22 16.00
C ALA A 107 6.00 -6.36 15.28
N ARG A 108 5.27 -7.17 14.49
CA ARG A 108 5.86 -8.25 13.69
C ARG A 108 6.73 -7.72 12.56
N ALA A 109 6.29 -6.66 11.89
CA ALA A 109 7.07 -5.99 10.87
C ALA A 109 8.41 -5.52 11.44
N LEU A 110 8.39 -4.84 12.59
CA LEU A 110 9.59 -4.36 13.30
C LEU A 110 10.48 -5.49 13.85
N ALA A 111 9.90 -6.61 14.29
CA ALA A 111 10.68 -7.75 14.77
C ALA A 111 11.56 -8.34 13.67
N ARG A 112 11.05 -8.41 12.44
CA ARG A 112 11.74 -8.97 11.28
C ARG A 112 12.79 -8.02 10.66
N ALA A 113 12.81 -6.76 11.10
CA ALA A 113 13.82 -5.74 10.74
C ALA A 113 15.25 -6.22 10.93
N GLU A 114 15.48 -6.84 12.09
CA GLU A 114 16.81 -7.28 12.53
C GLU A 114 17.36 -8.37 11.62
N VAL A 115 16.49 -9.19 11.04
CA VAL A 115 16.86 -10.33 10.19
C VAL A 115 17.40 -9.87 8.83
N LEU A 116 17.10 -8.63 8.40
CA LEU A 116 17.47 -8.10 7.08
C LEU A 116 18.46 -6.91 7.15
N GLY A 117 19.05 -6.65 8.32
CA GLY A 117 20.13 -5.65 8.48
C GLY A 117 19.68 -4.19 8.56
N VAL A 118 18.39 -3.91 8.77
CA VAL A 118 17.89 -2.55 9.02
C VAL A 118 17.58 -2.41 10.51
N SER A 119 18.27 -1.51 11.23
CA SER A 119 18.14 -1.43 12.69
C SER A 119 16.73 -0.97 13.11
N LYS A 120 16.12 -1.64 14.10
CA LYS A 120 14.80 -1.31 14.67
C LYS A 120 14.64 0.16 15.05
N GLU A 121 15.73 0.76 15.53
CA GLU A 121 15.78 2.17 15.91
C GLU A 121 15.50 3.11 14.72
N ARG A 122 15.98 2.75 13.53
CA ARG A 122 15.79 3.53 12.31
C ARG A 122 14.38 3.45 11.76
N VAL A 123 13.74 2.28 11.80
CA VAL A 123 12.34 2.16 11.37
C VAL A 123 11.42 2.92 12.32
N ARG A 124 11.62 2.78 13.64
CA ARG A 124 10.88 3.57 14.63
C ARG A 124 11.09 5.09 14.47
N GLN A 125 12.26 5.52 14.03
CA GLN A 125 12.55 6.93 13.79
C GLN A 125 11.92 7.42 12.47
N ILE A 126 11.90 6.59 11.43
CA ILE A 126 11.21 6.86 10.16
C ILE A 126 9.71 6.90 10.38
N GLU A 127 9.12 5.95 11.11
CA GLU A 127 7.69 5.93 11.48
C GLU A 127 7.30 7.18 12.27
N ARG A 128 8.02 7.49 13.36
CA ARG A 128 7.75 8.68 14.18
C ARG A 128 7.88 9.99 13.38
N ARG A 129 8.85 10.08 12.47
CA ARG A 129 9.05 11.28 11.64
C ARG A 129 8.09 11.34 10.46
N ALA A 130 7.71 10.21 9.86
CA ALA A 130 6.69 10.13 8.82
C ALA A 130 5.33 10.56 9.38
N LEU A 131 4.94 10.06 10.56
CA LEU A 131 3.75 10.50 11.30
C LEU A 131 3.80 12.00 11.64
N ALA A 132 4.95 12.52 12.11
CA ALA A 132 5.11 13.94 12.40
C ALA A 132 5.06 14.83 11.14
N LYS A 133 5.65 14.38 10.04
CA LYS A 133 5.67 15.10 8.76
C LYS A 133 4.29 15.03 8.07
N CYS A 134 3.59 13.91 8.15
CA CYS A 134 2.18 13.81 7.77
C CYS A 134 1.35 14.80 8.58
N ARG A 135 1.42 14.77 9.92
CA ARG A 135 0.67 15.71 10.79
C ARG A 135 0.94 17.18 10.44
N LYS A 136 2.20 17.57 10.25
CA LYS A 136 2.53 18.95 9.83
C LYS A 136 1.99 19.31 8.45
N LYS A 137 2.02 18.37 7.50
CA LYS A 137 1.55 18.60 6.13
C LYS A 137 0.02 18.65 6.05
N PHE A 138 -0.68 17.81 6.82
CA PHE A 138 -2.14 17.87 6.96
C PHE A 138 -2.60 19.14 7.69
N ALA A 139 -1.91 19.54 8.77
CA ALA A 139 -2.19 20.81 9.46
C ALA A 139 -1.95 22.04 8.58
N ALA A 140 -0.96 22.02 7.69
CA ALA A 140 -0.73 23.08 6.70
C ALA A 140 -1.72 23.06 5.52
N MET A 141 -2.52 22.01 5.37
CA MET A 141 -3.53 21.85 4.32
C MET A 141 -4.97 22.15 4.79
N GLY A 142 -5.16 22.50 6.07
CA GLY A 142 -6.44 23.01 6.58
C GLY A 142 -7.56 21.97 6.74
N PHE A 143 -7.21 20.73 7.11
CA PHE A 143 -8.18 19.73 7.59
C PHE A 143 -8.11 19.60 9.11
#